data_AF-A0A3D1UNW2-F1
#
_entry.id   AF-A0A3D1UNW2-F1
#
_cell.length_a   1.000
_cell.length_b   1.000
_cell.length_c   1.000
_cell.angle_alpha   90.00
_cell.angle_beta   90.00
_cell.angle_gamma   90.00
#
_symmetry.space_group_name_H-M   'P 1'
#
loop_
_entity.id
_entity.type
_entity.pdbx_description
1 polymer ?
#
loop_
_entity_poly.entity_id
_entity_poly.type
_entity_poly.pdbx_seq_one_letter_code
_entity_poly.pdbx_strand_id
1 'polypeptide(L)'
;MKMSPMQKYAMRLLIASGQVRLPDRNAWTQLTSETAAEQLRNFGGVPAILRNTVLPQRSSSAGESRLPASKSIPFSPKKPELER
;
A
#
# COMPACT_ATOMS: atom_id res chain seq x y z
N MET A 1 -8.09 -16.92 20.00
CA MET A 1 -7.83 -17.57 18.69
C MET A 1 -6.87 -16.74 17.85
N LYS A 2 -5.88 -17.36 17.17
CA LYS A 2 -4.99 -16.65 16.23
C LYS A 2 -5.68 -16.48 14.88
N MET A 3 -5.44 -15.37 14.19
CA MET A 3 -5.94 -15.15 12.83
C MET A 3 -5.45 -16.21 11.85
N SER A 4 -6.29 -16.53 10.87
CA SER A 4 -5.88 -17.30 9.70
C SER A 4 -4.87 -16.52 8.86
N PRO A 5 -4.00 -17.21 8.08
CA PRO A 5 -3.09 -16.55 7.15
C PRO A 5 -3.82 -15.60 6.18
N MET A 6 -5.02 -15.97 5.75
CA MET A 6 -5.82 -15.15 4.84
C MET A 6 -6.38 -13.89 5.48
N GLN A 7 -6.85 -13.97 6.73
CA GLN A 7 -7.28 -12.78 7.47
C GLN A 7 -6.12 -11.81 7.68
N LYS A 8 -4.93 -12.32 8.04
CA LYS A 8 -3.72 -11.49 8.16
C LYS A 8 -3.39 -10.80 6.85
N TYR A 9 -3.41 -11.53 5.75
CA TYR A 9 -3.09 -10.94 4.44
C TYR A 9 -4.10 -9.86 4.05
N ALA A 10 -5.40 -10.12 4.19
CA ALA A 10 -6.45 -9.14 3.89
C ALA A 10 -6.36 -7.88 4.78
N MET A 11 -6.11 -8.05 6.09
CA MET A 11 -5.90 -6.91 6.99
C MET A 11 -4.67 -6.08 6.60
N ARG A 12 -3.56 -6.71 6.16
CA ARG A 12 -2.39 -5.98 5.65
C ARG A 12 -2.73 -5.15 4.42
N LEU A 13 -3.55 -5.68 3.52
CA LEU A 13 -3.98 -4.95 2.32
C LEU A 13 -4.82 -3.72 2.69
N LEU A 14 -5.73 -3.84 3.65
CA LEU A 14 -6.51 -2.72 4.17
C LEU A 14 -5.65 -1.65 4.86
N ILE A 15 -4.59 -2.07 5.55
CA ILE A 15 -3.64 -1.13 6.19
C ILE A 15 -2.80 -0.43 5.12
N ALA A 16 -2.28 -1.17 4.16
CA ALA A 16 -1.47 -0.64 3.07
C ALA A 16 -2.26 0.32 2.16
N SER A 17 -3.57 0.08 1.99
CA SER A 17 -4.47 0.97 1.24
C SER A 17 -4.96 2.17 2.05
N GLY A 18 -4.60 2.27 3.34
CA GLY A 18 -5.02 3.35 4.23
C GLY A 18 -6.48 3.26 4.70
N GLN A 19 -7.21 2.19 4.38
CA GLN A 19 -8.60 2.00 4.81
C GLN A 19 -8.71 1.64 6.30
N VAL A 20 -7.70 0.96 6.84
CA VAL A 20 -7.59 0.66 8.27
C VAL A 20 -6.30 1.26 8.79
N ARG A 21 -6.41 2.10 9.82
CA ARG A 21 -5.24 2.66 10.49
C ARG A 21 -5.05 1.95 11.83
N LEU A 22 -3.86 1.40 12.03
CA LEU A 22 -3.50 0.87 13.34
C LEU A 22 -3.01 2.03 14.23
N PRO A 23 -3.44 2.08 15.50
CA PRO A 23 -3.02 3.12 16.44
C PRO A 23 -1.52 3.02 16.74
N ASP A 24 -0.97 1.81 16.76
CA ASP A 24 0.45 1.57 16.99
C ASP A 24 0.91 0.22 16.38
N ARG A 25 2.22 -0.06 16.49
CA ARG A 25 2.84 -1.28 15.95
C ARG A 25 2.42 -2.55 16.72
N ASN A 26 2.08 -2.44 17.99
CA ASN A 26 1.64 -3.54 18.86
C ASN A 26 0.16 -3.89 18.61
N ALA A 27 -0.64 -2.95 18.09
CA ALA A 27 -2.01 -3.21 17.70
C ALA A 27 -2.10 -4.35 16.67
N TRP A 28 -1.10 -4.50 15.79
CA TRP A 28 -1.01 -5.63 14.87
C TRP A 28 -0.83 -6.98 15.57
N THR A 29 -0.04 -7.03 16.65
CA THR A 29 0.25 -8.27 17.37
C THR A 29 -0.88 -8.66 18.33
N GLN A 30 -1.65 -7.69 18.81
CA GLN A 30 -2.82 -7.89 19.68
C GLN A 30 -4.09 -8.25 18.91
N LEU A 31 -4.08 -8.11 17.59
CA LEU A 31 -5.23 -8.27 16.72
C LEU A 31 -5.63 -9.77 16.67
N THR A 32 -6.86 -10.06 17.10
CA THR A 32 -7.38 -11.43 17.23
C THR A 32 -8.10 -11.88 15.96
N SER A 33 -8.34 -13.19 15.83
CA SER A 33 -9.13 -13.71 14.69
C SER A 33 -10.54 -13.11 14.60
N GLU A 34 -11.18 -12.91 15.75
CA GLU A 34 -12.56 -12.37 15.83
C GLU A 34 -12.60 -10.91 15.43
N THR A 35 -11.72 -10.09 16.03
CA THR A 35 -11.64 -8.65 15.68
C THR A 35 -11.25 -8.45 14.22
N ALA A 36 -10.34 -9.27 13.68
CA ALA A 36 -10.04 -9.27 12.27
C ALA A 36 -11.25 -9.68 11.43
N ALA A 37 -11.98 -10.74 11.81
CA ALA A 37 -13.17 -11.16 11.08
C ALA A 37 -14.23 -10.05 11.03
N GLU A 38 -14.46 -9.38 12.15
CA GLU A 38 -15.40 -8.26 12.24
C GLU A 38 -14.97 -7.09 11.36
N GLN A 39 -13.70 -6.67 11.45
CA GLN A 39 -13.15 -5.64 10.57
C GLN A 39 -13.31 -6.02 9.10
N LEU A 40 -12.91 -7.23 8.73
CA LEU A 40 -13.01 -7.71 7.34
C LEU A 40 -14.47 -7.76 6.87
N ARG A 41 -15.43 -8.12 7.73
CA ARG A 41 -16.86 -8.10 7.39
C ARG A 41 -17.35 -6.70 7.01
N ASN A 42 -16.84 -5.65 7.65
CA ASN A 42 -17.17 -4.26 7.28
C ASN A 42 -16.71 -3.89 5.86
N PHE A 43 -15.73 -4.63 5.32
CA PHE A 43 -15.23 -4.47 3.94
C PHE A 43 -15.72 -5.58 2.99
N GLY A 44 -16.80 -6.28 3.32
CA GLY A 44 -17.37 -7.35 2.47
C GLY A 44 -16.64 -8.70 2.58
N GLY A 45 -15.77 -8.85 3.58
CA GLY A 45 -15.01 -10.07 3.87
C GLY A 45 -13.72 -10.18 3.06
N VAL A 46 -12.95 -11.24 3.36
CA VAL A 46 -11.68 -11.54 2.68
C VAL A 46 -11.83 -11.59 1.14
N PRO A 47 -12.84 -12.27 0.55
CA PRO A 47 -12.93 -12.37 -0.91
C PRO A 47 -13.09 -11.02 -1.61
N ALA A 48 -13.86 -10.11 -1.02
CA ALA A 48 -14.09 -8.77 -1.59
C ALA A 48 -12.81 -7.93 -1.57
N ILE A 49 -12.08 -7.97 -0.45
CA ILE A 49 -10.81 -7.25 -0.31
C ILE A 49 -9.81 -7.73 -1.36
N LEU A 50 -9.62 -9.04 -1.49
CA LEU A 50 -8.68 -9.59 -2.49
C LEU A 50 -9.06 -9.20 -3.92
N ARG A 51 -10.35 -9.21 -4.25
CA ARG A 51 -10.83 -8.77 -5.57
C ARG A 51 -10.54 -7.30 -5.83
N ASN A 52 -10.66 -6.44 -4.81
CA ASN A 52 -10.51 -5.00 -4.96
C ASN A 52 -9.05 -4.53 -4.93
N THR A 53 -8.17 -5.23 -4.20
CA THR A 53 -6.78 -4.77 -3.98
C THR A 53 -5.71 -5.63 -4.68
N VAL A 54 -5.96 -6.91 -4.94
CA VAL A 54 -4.95 -7.84 -5.51
C VAL A 54 -5.19 -8.12 -6.98
N LEU A 55 -6.45 -8.17 -7.41
CA LEU A 55 -6.72 -8.26 -8.84
C LEU A 55 -6.44 -6.88 -9.47
N PRO A 56 -5.71 -6.83 -10.60
CA PRO A 56 -5.57 -5.59 -11.35
C PRO A 56 -6.98 -5.09 -11.68
N GLN A 57 -7.34 -3.93 -11.13
CA GLN A 57 -8.56 -3.22 -11.48
C GLN A 57 -8.55 -3.05 -13.01
N ARG A 58 -9.32 -3.89 -13.70
CA ARG A 58 -9.56 -3.73 -15.13
C ARG A 58 -10.44 -2.49 -15.26
N SER A 59 -9.78 -1.34 -15.46
CA SER A 59 -10.13 -0.23 -16.37
C SER A 59 -10.02 1.16 -15.74
N SER A 60 -9.22 2.00 -16.40
CA SER A 60 -9.46 3.43 -16.65
C SER A 60 -9.66 4.36 -15.45
N SER A 61 -8.54 4.79 -14.86
CA SER A 61 -8.42 6.19 -14.44
C SER A 61 -7.50 6.89 -15.43
N ALA A 62 -8.10 7.56 -16.41
CA ALA A 62 -7.49 8.70 -17.08
C ALA A 62 -7.27 9.77 -16.02
N GLY A 63 -6.17 9.60 -15.32
CA GLY A 63 -5.78 10.32 -14.13
C GLY A 63 -4.34 9.92 -13.84
N GLU A 64 -3.53 9.98 -14.90
CA GLU A 64 -2.10 10.12 -14.84
C GLU A 64 -1.83 11.31 -13.92
N SER A 65 -1.83 11.07 -12.61
CA SER A 65 -1.20 11.94 -11.64
C SER A 65 0.27 11.79 -11.95
N ARG A 66 0.69 12.53 -13.00
CA ARG A 66 2.07 12.78 -13.34
C ARG A 66 2.69 13.22 -12.04
N LEU A 67 3.49 12.34 -11.46
CA LEU A 67 4.59 12.74 -10.60
C LEU A 67 5.15 14.00 -11.26
N PRO A 68 5.19 15.17 -10.57
CA PRO A 68 5.78 16.34 -11.17
C PRO A 68 7.15 15.88 -11.62
N ALA A 69 7.39 15.94 -12.94
CA ALA A 69 8.63 15.49 -13.52
C ALA A 69 9.74 16.11 -12.68
N SER A 70 10.41 15.27 -11.88
CA SER A 70 11.57 15.69 -11.12
C SER A 70 12.49 16.23 -12.19
N LYS A 71 12.62 17.56 -12.23
CA LYS A 71 13.44 18.29 -13.17
C LYS A 71 14.80 17.61 -13.11
N SER A 72 15.07 16.80 -14.13
CA SER A 72 16.35 16.14 -14.29
C SER A 72 17.33 17.28 -14.42
N ILE A 73 18.11 17.51 -13.36
CA ILE A 73 19.19 18.49 -13.40
C ILE A 73 20.13 17.98 -14.50
N PRO A 74 20.35 18.72 -15.60
CA PRO A 74 21.32 18.28 -16.58
C PRO A 74 22.69 18.27 -15.89
N PHE A 75 23.25 17.07 -15.74
CA PHE A 75 24.60 16.89 -15.24
C PHE A 75 25.54 17.54 -16.26
N SER A 76 25.97 18.78 -15.99
CA SER A 76 27.04 19.43 -16.76
C SER A 76 28.38 18.91 -16.25
N PRO A 77 29.16 18.16 -17.05
CA PRO A 77 30.54 17.89 -16.70
C PRO A 77 31.33 19.18 -16.93
N LYS A 78 31.59 19.93 -15.86
CA LYS A 78 32.58 21.02 -15.90
C LYS A 78 33.95 20.37 -16.13
N LYS A 79 34.51 20.53 -17.34
CA LYS A 79 35.91 20.16 -17.62
C LYS A 79 36.82 21.06 -16.77
N PRO A 80 37.79 20.52 -16.02
CA PRO A 80 38.89 21.35 -15.53
C PRO A 80 39.79 21.69 -16.72
N GLU A 81 39.96 22.99 -16.92
CA GLU A 81 40.92 23.59 -17.83
C GLU A 81 42.33 23.20 -17.37
N LEU A 82 43.09 22.59 -18.27
CA LEU A 82 44.47 22.21 -18.07
C LEU A 82 45.31 23.50 -18.07
N GLU A 83 45.64 24.00 -16.87
CA GLU A 83 46.70 25.01 -16.72
C GLU A 83 48.04 24.39 -17.14
N ARG A 84 48.83 25.21 -17.83
CA ARG A 84 50.10 24.90 -18.49
C ARG A 84 51.21 24.51 -17.52
#